data_AF-A0A6C0CA45-F1
#
_entry.id   AF-A0A6C0CA45-F1
#
_cell.length_a   1.000
_cell.length_b   1.000
_cell.length_c   1.000
_cell.angle_alpha   90.00
_cell.angle_beta   90.00
_cell.angle_gamma   90.00
#
_symmetry.space_group_name_H-M   'P 1'
#
loop_
_entity.id
_entity.type
_entity.pdbx_description
1 polymer ?
#
loop_
_entity_poly.entity_id
_entity_poly.type
_entity_poly.pdbx_seq_one_letter_code
_entity_poly.pdbx_strand_id
1 'polypeptide(L)'
;MGINFFDQYSLLHFATGVIAYFWGISFEGWFLIHTSFEIIENTTMGMAFVNNNLKDIWPGGKNYADSFINSLGDIIFSLLGWLIAKWLDDFGGKYNLYPKHINTWST
;
A
#
# COMPACT_ATOMS: atom_id res chain seq x y z
N MET A 1 -0.51 16.53 -3.77
CA MET A 1 0.10 15.87 -2.61
C MET A 1 -0.75 16.08 -1.38
N GLY A 2 -0.79 15.05 -0.55
CA GLY A 2 -1.78 14.82 0.47
C GLY A 2 -1.48 15.60 1.75
N ILE A 3 -2.47 16.38 2.14
CA ILE A 3 -2.47 17.20 3.37
C ILE A 3 -3.38 16.54 4.40
N ASN A 4 -4.33 15.72 3.95
CA ASN A 4 -5.36 15.13 4.77
C ASN A 4 -4.99 13.69 5.13
N PHE A 5 -5.48 13.24 6.28
CA PHE A 5 -5.37 11.85 6.69
C PHE A 5 -6.02 10.87 5.70
N PHE A 6 -7.09 11.30 5.04
CA PHE A 6 -7.83 10.50 4.06
C PHE A 6 -8.08 11.34 2.80
N ASP A 7 -7.67 10.82 1.66
CA ASP A 7 -7.92 11.42 0.35
C ASP A 7 -8.06 10.34 -0.75
N GLN A 8 -8.11 10.75 -2.02
CA GLN A 8 -8.25 9.81 -3.13
C GLN A 8 -7.08 8.80 -3.25
N TYR A 9 -5.88 9.15 -2.76
CA TYR A 9 -4.71 8.27 -2.80
C TYR A 9 -4.74 7.24 -1.69
N SER A 10 -5.45 7.47 -0.60
CA SER A 10 -5.70 6.44 0.41
C SER A 10 -6.38 5.19 -0.19
N LEU A 11 -7.25 5.34 -1.20
CA LEU A 11 -7.78 4.20 -1.94
C LEU A 11 -6.71 3.49 -2.78
N LEU A 12 -5.76 4.24 -3.35
CA LEU A 12 -4.61 3.69 -4.07
C LEU A 12 -3.71 2.88 -3.13
N HIS A 13 -3.37 3.43 -1.95
CA HIS A 13 -2.62 2.72 -0.92
C HIS A 13 -3.34 1.46 -0.44
N PHE A 14 -4.65 1.56 -0.21
CA PHE A 14 -5.47 0.38 0.07
C PHE A 14 -5.35 -0.69 -1.03
N ALA A 15 -5.45 -0.29 -2.30
CA ALA A 15 -5.33 -1.23 -3.41
C ALA A 15 -3.93 -1.88 -3.50
N THR A 16 -2.85 -1.14 -3.21
CA THR A 16 -1.49 -1.73 -3.20
C THR A 16 -1.34 -2.75 -2.07
N GLY A 17 -1.96 -2.52 -0.91
CA GLY A 17 -2.03 -3.51 0.17
C GLY A 17 -2.75 -4.79 -0.22
N VAL A 18 -3.87 -4.69 -0.94
CA VAL A 18 -4.59 -5.85 -1.49
C VAL A 18 -3.68 -6.63 -2.45
N ILE A 19 -3.00 -5.95 -3.35
CA ILE A 19 -2.07 -6.57 -4.31
C ILE A 19 -0.93 -7.26 -3.58
N ALA A 20 -0.32 -6.61 -2.58
CA ALA A 20 0.79 -7.16 -1.81
C ALA A 20 0.42 -8.48 -1.13
N TYR A 21 -0.79 -8.57 -0.57
CA TYR A 21 -1.30 -9.82 -0.03
C TYR A 21 -1.33 -10.91 -1.11
N PHE A 22 -2.00 -10.68 -2.24
CA PHE A 22 -2.10 -11.71 -3.29
C PHE A 22 -0.77 -12.04 -3.98
N TRP A 23 0.23 -11.18 -3.88
CA TRP A 23 1.60 -11.46 -4.31
C TRP A 23 2.43 -12.23 -3.29
N GLY A 24 1.85 -12.61 -2.15
CA GLY A 24 2.53 -13.43 -1.13
C GLY A 24 3.48 -12.65 -0.24
N ILE A 25 3.42 -11.32 -0.23
CA ILE A 25 4.23 -10.49 0.66
C ILE A 25 3.64 -10.59 2.07
N SER A 26 4.46 -10.95 3.06
CA SER A 26 4.03 -11.01 4.46
C SER A 26 3.58 -9.63 4.97
N PHE A 27 2.78 -9.62 6.04
CA PHE A 27 2.30 -8.35 6.61
C PHE A 27 3.45 -7.45 7.06
N GLU A 28 4.43 -8.03 7.77
CA GLU A 28 5.61 -7.33 8.26
C GLU A 28 6.49 -6.85 7.10
N GLY A 29 6.66 -7.69 6.07
CA GLY A 29 7.40 -7.35 4.87
C GLY A 29 6.74 -6.18 4.13
N TRP A 30 5.42 -6.21 3.98
CA TRP A 30 4.66 -5.14 3.35
C TRP A 30 4.71 -3.84 4.16
N PHE A 31 4.58 -3.92 5.49
CA PHE A 31 4.73 -2.76 6.37
C PHE A 31 6.09 -2.08 6.20
N LEU A 32 7.17 -2.86 6.18
CA LEU A 32 8.52 -2.34 6.01
C LEU A 32 8.73 -1.73 4.61
N ILE A 33 8.29 -2.43 3.56
CA ILE A 33 8.40 -1.97 2.16
C ILE A 33 7.62 -0.67 1.97
N HIS A 34 6.35 -0.65 2.38
CA HIS A 34 5.46 0.49 2.17
C HIS A 34 5.91 1.71 2.98
N THR A 35 6.28 1.53 4.25
CA THR A 35 6.85 2.62 5.06
C THR A 35 8.16 3.15 4.47
N SER A 36 9.04 2.27 3.98
CA SER A 36 10.29 2.70 3.34
C SER A 36 10.02 3.48 2.05
N PHE A 37 9.03 3.04 1.27
CA PHE A 37 8.58 3.74 0.08
C PHE A 37 8.09 5.15 0.42
N GLU A 38 7.20 5.31 1.41
CA GLU A 38 6.69 6.62 1.85
C GLU A 38 7.82 7.57 2.27
N ILE A 39 8.81 7.06 3.02
CA ILE A 39 9.97 7.84 3.45
C ILE A 39 10.79 8.30 2.24
N ILE A 40 11.11 7.39 1.33
CA ILE A 40 11.96 7.67 0.16
C ILE A 40 11.27 8.66 -0.79
N GLU A 41 10.00 8.42 -1.09
CA GLU A 41 9.18 9.21 -2.02
C GLU A 41 9.07 10.68 -1.58
N ASN A 42 9.00 10.92 -0.27
CA ASN A 42 8.90 12.26 0.32
C ASN A 42 10.26 12.97 0.50
N THR A 43 11.39 12.36 0.13
CA THR A 43 12.68 13.06 0.05
C THR A 43 12.78 13.92 -1.20
N THR A 44 13.63 14.95 -1.20
CA THR A 44 13.90 15.78 -2.39
C THR A 44 14.32 14.94 -3.60
N MET A 45 15.12 13.89 -3.37
CA MET A 45 15.55 12.98 -4.43
C MET A 45 14.39 12.12 -4.95
N GLY A 46 13.57 11.57 -4.06
CA GLY A 46 12.39 10.77 -4.43
C GLY A 46 11.36 11.58 -5.21
N MET A 47 11.05 12.78 -4.75
CA MET A 47 10.14 13.69 -5.45
C MET A 47 10.66 14.06 -6.85
N ALA A 48 11.96 14.36 -6.97
CA ALA A 48 12.59 14.61 -8.27
C ALA A 48 12.55 13.38 -9.18
N PHE A 49 12.79 12.18 -8.64
CA PHE A 49 12.69 10.94 -9.39
C PHE A 49 11.28 10.73 -9.95
N VAL A 50 10.25 10.88 -9.11
CA VAL A 50 8.84 10.74 -9.52
C VAL A 50 8.50 11.74 -10.61
N ASN A 51 8.79 13.02 -10.41
CA ASN A 51 8.43 14.07 -11.38
C ASN A 51 9.18 13.95 -12.73
N ASN A 52 10.39 13.41 -12.73
CA ASN A 52 11.21 13.32 -13.94
C ASN A 52 11.06 11.99 -14.69
N ASN A 53 10.77 10.89 -13.99
CA ASN A 53 10.78 9.54 -14.59
C ASN A 53 9.39 8.90 -14.64
N LEU A 54 8.47 9.29 -13.75
CA LEU A 54 7.16 8.64 -13.61
C LEU A 54 6.00 9.59 -13.94
N LYS A 55 6.27 10.77 -14.50
CA LYS A 55 5.27 11.84 -14.70
C LYS A 55 3.97 11.39 -15.38
N ASP A 56 4.06 10.47 -16.33
CA ASP A 56 2.91 10.02 -17.14
C ASP A 56 2.09 8.91 -16.47
N ILE A 57 2.63 8.29 -15.41
CA ILE A 57 1.98 7.18 -14.69
C ILE A 57 1.74 7.50 -13.21
N TRP A 58 2.44 8.49 -12.65
CA TRP A 58 2.29 8.89 -11.26
C TRP A 58 1.10 9.83 -11.12
N PRO A 59 0.09 9.47 -10.31
CA PRO A 59 -1.12 10.26 -10.26
C PRO A 59 -0.85 11.59 -9.54
N GLY A 60 -1.14 12.70 -10.21
CA GLY A 60 -1.06 14.05 -9.64
C GLY A 60 0.35 14.62 -9.43
N GLY A 61 1.40 13.88 -9.80
CA GLY A 61 2.80 14.29 -9.61
C GLY A 61 3.20 14.49 -8.14
N LYS A 62 4.43 14.98 -7.91
CA LYS A 62 5.06 14.99 -6.58
C LYS A 62 5.82 16.30 -6.30
N ASN A 63 5.12 17.45 -6.30
CA ASN A 63 5.75 18.79 -6.25
C ASN A 63 6.21 19.28 -4.85
N TYR A 64 5.61 18.81 -3.75
CA TYR A 64 5.85 19.23 -2.36
C TYR A 64 5.56 18.09 -1.38
N ALA A 65 6.49 17.62 -0.54
CA ALA A 65 6.30 16.43 0.29
C ALA A 65 4.93 16.36 1.02
N ASP A 66 4.41 15.15 1.19
CA ASP A 66 3.18 14.90 1.91
C ASP A 66 3.31 15.33 3.36
N SER A 67 2.20 15.75 3.93
CA SER A 67 2.14 16.04 5.35
C SER A 67 2.33 14.75 6.16
N PHE A 68 2.91 14.86 7.36
CA PHE A 68 3.07 13.71 8.26
C PHE A 68 1.74 12.94 8.49
N ILE A 69 0.62 13.67 8.60
CA ILE A 69 -0.70 13.06 8.82
C ILE A 69 -1.19 12.28 7.60
N ASN A 70 -0.83 12.72 6.39
CA ASN A 70 -1.16 12.01 5.16
C ASN A 70 -0.34 10.74 5.01
N SER A 71 0.98 10.80 5.16
CA SER A 71 1.83 9.59 5.12
C SER A 71 1.42 8.56 6.18
N LEU A 72 0.99 9.00 7.36
CA LEU A 72 0.43 8.10 8.37
C LEU A 72 -0.87 7.42 7.89
N GLY A 73 -1.75 8.20 7.26
CA GLY A 73 -2.95 7.69 6.61
C GLY A 73 -2.62 6.65 5.54
N ASP A 74 -1.68 6.96 4.65
CA ASP A 74 -1.29 6.10 3.53
C ASP A 74 -0.74 4.75 4.01
N ILE A 75 0.10 4.75 5.06
CA ILE A 75 0.53 3.52 5.73
C ILE A 75 -0.67 2.74 6.28
N ILE A 76 -1.59 3.40 7.00
CA ILE A 76 -2.77 2.73 7.59
C ILE A 76 -3.65 2.12 6.51
N PHE A 77 -4.00 2.87 5.45
CA PHE A 77 -4.86 2.38 4.38
C PHE A 77 -4.19 1.23 3.61
N SER A 78 -2.88 1.30 3.41
CA SER A 78 -2.08 0.21 2.85
C SER A 78 -2.16 -1.08 3.68
N LEU A 79 -2.00 -0.98 5.00
CA LEU A 79 -2.14 -2.13 5.88
C LEU A 79 -3.58 -2.66 5.94
N LEU A 80 -4.59 -1.77 5.92
CA LEU A 80 -5.99 -2.17 5.86
C LEU A 80 -6.31 -2.94 4.58
N GLY A 81 -5.75 -2.53 3.43
CA GLY A 81 -5.87 -3.27 2.18
C GLY A 81 -5.39 -4.70 2.30
N TRP A 82 -4.20 -4.89 2.87
CA TRP A 82 -3.63 -6.21 3.11
C TRP A 82 -4.50 -7.05 4.05
N LEU A 83 -4.97 -6.46 5.15
CA LEU A 83 -5.80 -7.15 6.15
C LEU A 83 -7.16 -7.57 5.59
N ILE A 84 -7.81 -6.70 4.80
CA ILE A 84 -9.10 -7.03 4.16
C ILE A 84 -8.91 -8.13 3.12
N ALA A 85 -7.84 -8.09 2.33
CA ALA A 85 -7.53 -9.16 1.36
C ALA A 85 -7.33 -10.51 2.07
N LYS A 86 -6.55 -10.54 3.16
CA LYS A 86 -6.38 -11.73 4.00
C LYS A 86 -7.70 -12.24 4.57
N TRP A 87 -8.50 -11.34 5.15
CA TRP A 87 -9.78 -11.71 5.76
C TRP A 87 -10.71 -12.33 4.72
N LEU A 88 -10.77 -11.77 3.51
CA LEU A 88 -11.60 -12.28 2.42
C LEU A 88 -11.10 -13.66 1.97
N ASP A 89 -9.79 -13.85 1.81
CA ASP A 89 -9.22 -15.16 1.43
C ASP A 89 -9.47 -16.23 2.50
N ASP A 90 -9.27 -15.90 3.78
CA ASP A 90 -9.59 -16.78 4.91
C ASP A 90 -11.08 -17.15 4.97
N PHE A 91 -11.96 -16.17 4.73
CA PHE A 91 -13.40 -16.38 4.69
C PHE A 91 -13.80 -17.33 3.55
N GLY A 92 -13.30 -17.07 2.34
CA GLY A 92 -13.56 -17.92 1.17
C GLY A 92 -13.08 -19.35 1.38
N GLY A 93 -11.87 -19.52 1.93
CA GLY A 93 -11.33 -20.83 2.28
C GLY A 93 -12.14 -21.56 3.36
N LYS A 94 -12.56 -20.86 4.43
CA LYS A 94 -13.35 -21.44 5.53
C LYS A 94 -14.69 -22.00 5.05
N TYR A 95 -15.34 -21.33 4.10
CA TYR A 95 -16.65 -21.71 3.59
C TYR A 95 -16.59 -22.46 2.25
N ASN A 96 -15.39 -22.86 1.79
CA ASN A 96 -15.16 -23.55 0.52
C ASN A 96 -15.76 -22.81 -0.69
N LEU A 97 -15.75 -21.47 -0.69
CA LEU A 97 -16.19 -20.66 -1.83
C LEU A 97 -15.17 -20.69 -2.97
N TYR A 98 -13.89 -20.76 -2.60
CA TYR A 98 -12.74 -20.95 -3.49
C TYR A 98 -11.55 -21.48 -2.68
N PRO A 99 -10.54 -22.10 -3.34
CA PRO A 99 -9.31 -22.49 -2.66
C PRO A 99 -8.62 -21.28 -2.07
N LYS A 100 -8.21 -21.39 -0.81
CA LYS A 100 -7.42 -20.36 -0.14
C LYS A 100 -6.13 -20.08 -0.92
N HIS A 101 -5.84 -18.81 -1.17
CA HIS A 101 -4.67 -18.40 -1.93
C HIS A 101 -3.38 -18.55 -1.12
N ILE A 102 -3.35 -17.99 0.08
CA ILE A 102 -2.20 -18.15 0.98
C ILE A 102 -2.53 -19.20 2.02
N ASN A 103 -2.17 -20.44 1.70
CA ASN A 103 -1.95 -21.45 2.72
C ASN A 103 -0.81 -20.93 3.58
N THR A 104 -1.10 -20.48 4.79
CA THR A 104 -0.09 -20.19 5.79
C THR A 104 0.85 -21.38 5.79
N TRP A 105 2.07 -21.19 5.30
CA TRP A 105 3.09 -22.21 5.30
C TRP A 105 3.16 -22.71 6.74
N SER A 106 2.69 -23.92 6.97
CA SER A 106 3.06 -24.70 8.13
C SER A 106 4.56 -24.92 8.00
N THR A 107 5.33 -23.98 8.56
CA THR A 107 6.73 -24.22 8.94
C THR A 107 6.75 -25.26 10.05
#